data_AF-A0A538I4C0-F1
#
_entry.id   AF-A0A538I4C0-F1
#
_cell.length_a   1.000
_cell.length_b   1.000
_cell.length_c   1.000
_cell.angle_alpha   90.00
_cell.angle_beta   90.00
_cell.angle_gamma   90.00
#
_symmetry.space_group_name_H-M   'P 1'
#
loop_
_entity.id
_entity.type
_entity.pdbx_description
1 polymer ?
#
loop_
_entity_poly.entity_id
_entity_poly.type
_entity_poly.pdbx_seq_one_letter_code
_entity_poly.pdbx_strand_id
1 'polypeptide(L)'
;MNGDGPERQLNIHLDPEQMAGSYANFANITFSPYEFTVTFARVDMEIEEGEVPGVVVSRINMSTRVFEEFLTAMQDAHSKWKYQEGVRNLPETGGERDA
;
A
#
# COMPACT_ATOMS: atom_id res chain seq x y z
N MET A 1 -22.98 3.71 -28.59
CA MET A 1 -23.74 3.31 -27.40
C MET A 1 -22.77 3.37 -26.23
N ASN A 2 -22.96 4.32 -25.32
CA ASN A 2 -22.11 4.49 -24.14
C ASN A 2 -22.48 3.39 -23.14
N GLY A 3 -21.55 2.49 -22.89
CA GLY A 3 -21.71 1.36 -21.98
C GLY A 3 -21.31 1.72 -20.56
N ASP A 4 -21.97 2.69 -19.94
CA ASP A 4 -21.90 2.87 -18.49
C ASP A 4 -22.91 1.92 -17.86
N GLY A 5 -22.51 0.64 -17.77
CA GLY A 5 -23.18 -0.31 -16.89
C GLY A 5 -23.09 0.16 -15.44
N PRO A 6 -24.07 -0.19 -14.58
CA PRO A 6 -24.09 0.27 -13.20
C PRO A 6 -22.78 -0.11 -12.50
N GLU A 7 -22.07 0.89 -11.95
CA GLU A 7 -20.93 0.66 -11.08
C GLU A 7 -21.37 -0.26 -9.94
N ARG A 8 -20.80 -1.48 -9.90
CA ARG A 8 -21.10 -2.45 -8.85
C ARG A 8 -20.56 -1.90 -7.52
N GLN A 9 -21.44 -1.35 -6.70
CA GLN A 9 -21.10 -0.99 -5.32
C GLN A 9 -20.96 -2.28 -4.50
N LEU A 10 -19.72 -2.57 -4.09
CA LEU A 10 -19.43 -3.64 -3.15
C LEU A 10 -19.84 -3.18 -1.75
N ASN A 11 -20.80 -3.86 -1.12
CA ASN A 11 -21.16 -3.58 0.26
C ASN A 11 -20.19 -4.33 1.20
N ILE A 12 -19.03 -3.73 1.46
CA ILE A 12 -17.99 -4.32 2.32
C ILE A 12 -18.31 -3.97 3.78
N HIS A 13 -18.54 -4.98 4.61
CA HIS A 13 -18.70 -4.81 6.05
C HIS A 13 -17.33 -5.02 6.72
N LEU A 14 -16.90 -4.04 7.53
CA LEU A 14 -15.68 -4.15 8.33
C LEU A 14 -16.07 -4.21 9.81
N ASP A 15 -15.51 -5.19 10.51
CA ASP A 15 -15.61 -5.23 11.97
C ASP A 15 -14.91 -4.00 12.57
N PRO A 16 -15.46 -3.39 13.64
CA PRO A 16 -14.87 -2.20 14.25
C PRO A 16 -13.40 -2.36 14.64
N GLU A 17 -13.00 -3.57 15.05
CA GLU A 17 -11.63 -3.93 15.42
C GLU A 17 -10.65 -3.86 14.24
N GLN A 18 -11.14 -4.02 13.01
CA GLN A 18 -10.33 -3.98 11.78
C GLN A 18 -10.24 -2.57 11.17
N MET A 19 -11.06 -1.62 11.65
CA MET A 19 -11.12 -0.27 11.07
C MET A 19 -9.80 0.51 11.21
N ALA A 20 -9.04 0.28 12.28
CA ALA A 20 -7.77 0.96 12.51
C ALA A 20 -6.62 0.42 11.64
N GLY A 21 -6.80 -0.76 11.03
CA GLY A 21 -5.74 -1.47 10.32
C GLY A 21 -4.66 -2.03 11.24
N SER A 22 -3.72 -2.76 10.66
CA SER A 22 -2.52 -3.28 11.34
C SER A 22 -1.29 -2.59 10.81
N TYR A 23 -0.43 -2.10 11.70
CA TYR A 23 0.86 -1.52 11.30
C TYR A 23 1.89 -2.62 11.00
N ALA A 24 2.60 -2.46 9.88
CA ALA A 24 3.75 -3.26 9.48
C ALA A 24 4.85 -2.37 8.91
N ASN A 25 6.10 -2.66 9.24
CA ASN A 25 7.29 -1.97 8.70
C ASN A 25 8.10 -2.87 7.75
N PHE A 26 7.72 -4.15 7.64
CA PHE A 26 8.34 -5.12 6.75
C PHE A 26 7.26 -5.89 5.98
N ALA A 27 7.56 -6.18 4.71
CA ALA A 27 6.74 -7.06 3.89
C ALA A 27 7.62 -8.00 3.08
N ASN A 28 7.24 -9.28 3.03
CA ASN A 28 7.86 -10.29 2.18
C ASN A 28 6.82 -10.84 1.20
N ILE A 29 7.24 -11.02 -0.05
CA ILE A 29 6.39 -11.57 -1.11
C ILE A 29 7.05 -12.86 -1.58
N THR A 30 6.27 -13.94 -1.59
CA THR A 30 6.63 -15.22 -2.19
C THR A 30 5.53 -15.66 -3.15
N PHE A 31 5.83 -16.63 -4.02
CA PHE A 31 4.88 -17.09 -5.02
C PHE A 31 5.05 -18.56 -5.36
N SER A 32 3.96 -19.13 -5.88
CA SER A 32 3.89 -20.41 -6.57
C SER A 32 3.36 -20.17 -8.00
N PRO A 33 3.20 -21.22 -8.83
CA PRO A 33 2.57 -21.04 -10.15
C PRO A 33 1.11 -20.54 -10.11
N TYR A 34 0.42 -20.64 -8.97
CA TYR A 34 -1.02 -20.37 -8.87
C TYR A 34 -1.36 -19.18 -7.97
N GLU A 35 -0.47 -18.85 -7.03
CA GLU A 35 -0.78 -17.93 -5.93
C GLU A 35 0.45 -17.13 -5.51
N PHE A 36 0.19 -15.91 -5.06
CA PHE A 36 1.14 -15.06 -4.35
C PHE A 36 0.78 -15.02 -2.87
N THR A 37 1.82 -14.99 -2.03
CA THR A 37 1.70 -14.84 -0.59
C THR A 37 2.46 -13.59 -0.15
N VAL A 38 1.74 -12.64 0.42
CA VAL A 38 2.32 -11.43 1.02
C VAL A 38 2.24 -11.55 2.54
N THR A 39 3.39 -11.52 3.21
CA THR A 39 3.49 -11.54 4.67
C THR A 39 3.93 -10.17 5.15
N PHE A 40 3.11 -9.53 5.98
CA PHE A 40 3.40 -8.27 6.65
C PHE A 40 3.84 -8.55 8.09
N ALA A 41 4.93 -7.94 8.52
CA ALA A 41 5.47 -8.11 9.86
C ALA A 41 5.90 -6.78 10.49
N ARG A 42 5.92 -6.77 11.83
CA ARG A 42 6.64 -5.78 12.63
C ARG A 42 7.97 -6.41 13.00
N VAL A 43 9.05 -5.83 12.50
CA VAL A 43 10.42 -6.30 12.71
C VAL A 43 11.17 -5.24 13.51
N ASP A 44 11.91 -5.67 14.52
CA ASP A 44 12.75 -4.78 15.32
C ASP A 44 14.09 -4.55 14.61
N MET A 45 14.26 -3.38 14.00
CA MET A 45 15.45 -3.07 13.19
C MET A 45 16.64 -2.54 14.01
N GLU A 46 16.59 -2.56 15.34
CA GLU A 46 17.67 -2.07 16.21
C GLU A 46 18.80 -3.10 16.46
N ILE A 47 18.72 -4.30 15.87
CA ILE A 47 19.69 -5.38 16.10
C ILE A 47 20.65 -5.50 14.90
N GLU A 48 21.92 -5.13 15.11
CA GLU A 48 22.96 -5.16 14.06
C GLU A 48 23.56 -6.55 13.82
N GLU A 49 23.45 -7.49 14.77
CA GLU A 49 23.95 -8.87 14.61
C GLU A 49 22.97 -9.92 15.19
N GLY A 50 22.55 -10.88 14.35
CA GLY A 50 21.72 -12.02 14.74
C GLY A 50 20.41 -12.18 13.94
N GLU A 51 19.53 -13.06 14.41
CA GLU A 51 18.16 -13.16 13.87
C GLU A 51 17.33 -11.95 14.31
N VAL A 52 16.76 -11.24 13.34
CA VAL A 52 15.93 -10.06 13.62
C VAL A 52 14.55 -10.53 14.13
N PRO A 53 14.19 -10.27 15.39
CA PRO A 53 12.91 -10.71 15.93
C PRO A 53 11.79 -9.94 15.23
N GLY A 54 10.76 -10.68 14.81
CA GLY A 54 9.63 -10.11 14.11
C GLY A 54 8.34 -10.85 14.42
N VAL A 55 7.23 -10.11 14.41
CA VAL A 55 5.88 -10.65 14.58
C VAL A 55 5.09 -10.43 13.30
N VAL A 56 4.59 -11.53 12.72
CA VAL A 56 3.64 -11.47 11.60
C VAL A 56 2.36 -10.82 12.08
N VAL A 57 1.94 -9.76 11.40
CA VAL A 57 0.66 -9.07 11.69
C VAL A 57 -0.43 -9.44 10.70
N SER A 58 -0.06 -9.76 9.45
CA SER A 58 -1.01 -10.22 8.45
C SER A 58 -0.31 -11.08 7.40
N ARG A 59 -1.02 -12.07 6.87
CA ARG A 59 -0.63 -12.83 5.69
C ARG A 59 -1.80 -12.91 4.75
N ILE A 60 -1.58 -12.50 3.51
CA ILE A 60 -2.59 -12.50 2.45
C ILE A 60 -2.11 -13.43 1.34
N ASN A 61 -2.95 -14.41 1.01
CA ASN A 61 -2.77 -15.23 -0.18
C ASN A 61 -3.74 -14.75 -1.25
N MET A 62 -3.27 -14.63 -2.49
CA MET A 62 -4.08 -14.15 -3.59
C MET A 62 -3.72 -14.88 -4.89
N SER A 63 -4.69 -15.03 -5.78
CA SER A 63 -4.44 -15.57 -7.10
C SER A 63 -3.53 -14.65 -7.91
N THR A 64 -2.84 -15.19 -8.91
CA THR A 64 -1.99 -14.42 -9.83
C THR A 64 -2.72 -13.21 -10.43
N ARG A 65 -3.99 -13.39 -10.82
CA ARG A 65 -4.79 -12.30 -11.41
C ARG A 65 -5.02 -11.15 -10.41
N VAL A 66 -5.39 -11.47 -9.18
CA VAL A 66 -5.63 -10.44 -8.15
C VAL A 66 -4.32 -9.70 -7.84
N PHE A 67 -3.20 -10.41 -7.82
CA PHE A 67 -1.89 -9.80 -7.61
C PHE A 67 -1.51 -8.80 -8.71
N GLU A 68 -1.75 -9.13 -9.99
CA GLU A 68 -1.46 -8.22 -11.11
C GLU A 68 -2.33 -6.96 -11.07
N GLU A 69 -3.62 -7.12 -10.80
CA GLU A 69 -4.56 -6.00 -10.64
C GLU A 69 -4.16 -5.13 -9.43
N PHE A 70 -3.77 -5.75 -8.32
CA PHE A 70 -3.30 -5.06 -7.12
C PHE A 70 -1.99 -4.29 -7.36
N LEU A 71 -1.00 -4.90 -8.01
CA LEU A 71 0.28 -4.26 -8.33
C LEU A 71 0.08 -3.02 -9.22
N THR A 72 -0.80 -3.12 -10.21
CA THR A 72 -1.15 -2.00 -11.09
C THR A 72 -1.77 -0.85 -10.28
N ALA A 73 -2.74 -1.15 -9.41
CA ALA A 73 -3.37 -0.16 -8.56
C ALA A 73 -2.38 0.49 -7.57
N MET A 74 -1.45 -0.28 -7.00
CA MET A 74 -0.39 0.23 -6.13
C MET A 74 0.52 1.23 -6.85
N GLN A 75 0.92 0.93 -8.09
CA GLN A 75 1.77 1.82 -8.88
C GLN A 75 1.08 3.15 -9.20
N ASP A 76 -0.21 3.11 -9.53
CA ASP A 76 -1.01 4.32 -9.75
C ASP A 76 -1.15 5.15 -8.47
N ALA A 77 -1.50 4.52 -7.34
CA ALA A 77 -1.61 5.18 -6.04
C ALA A 77 -0.29 5.82 -5.60
N HIS A 78 0.83 5.10 -5.76
CA HIS A 78 2.16 5.61 -5.45
C HIS A 78 2.54 6.80 -6.33
N SER A 79 2.20 6.76 -7.62
CA SER A 79 2.45 7.86 -8.55
C SER A 79 1.68 9.13 -8.15
N LYS A 80 0.41 8.98 -7.76
CA LYS A 80 -0.43 10.09 -7.26
C LYS A 80 0.12 10.68 -5.96
N TRP A 81 0.48 9.82 -5.00
CA TRP A 81 1.09 10.25 -3.74
C TRP A 81 2.40 11.01 -3.98
N LYS A 82 3.29 10.47 -4.81
CA LYS A 82 4.57 11.12 -5.16
C LYS A 82 4.36 12.49 -5.79
N TYR A 83 3.36 12.63 -6.66
CA TYR A 83 3.00 13.94 -7.23
C TYR A 83 2.55 14.92 -6.15
N GLN A 84 1.69 14.51 -5.22
CA GLN A 84 1.23 15.35 -4.10
C GLN A 84 2.37 15.78 -3.18
N GLU A 85 3.27 14.86 -2.82
CA GLU A 85 4.46 15.18 -2.02
C GLU A 85 5.42 16.11 -2.78
N GLY A 86 5.57 15.92 -4.09
CA GLY A 86 6.35 16.81 -4.95
C GLY A 86 5.78 18.23 -5.00
N VAL A 87 4.45 18.37 -5.07
CA VAL A 87 3.77 19.67 -5.01
C VAL A 87 3.93 20.32 -3.63
N ARG A 88 3.85 19.56 -2.54
CA ARG A 88 4.07 20.09 -1.18
C ARG A 88 5.50 20.61 -0.97
N ASN A 89 6.47 20.05 -1.67
CA ASN A 89 7.88 20.43 -1.61
C ASN A 89 8.29 21.46 -2.67
N LEU A 90 7.35 22.05 -3.41
CA LEU A 90 7.65 23.17 -4.30
C LEU A 90 8.09 24.36 -3.44
N PRO A 91 9.22 25.02 -3.76
CA PRO A 91 9.56 26.28 -3.11
C PRO A 91 8.43 27.26 -3.40
N GLU A 92 7.81 27.80 -2.34
CA GLU A 92 6.93 28.94 -2.49
C GLU A 92 7.77 30.05 -3.12
N THR A 93 7.53 30.34 -4.40
CA THR A 93 8.24 31.42 -5.09
C THR A 93 8.01 32.68 -4.29
N GLY A 94 9.08 33.17 -3.66
CA GLY A 94 9.09 34.37 -2.85
C GLY A 94 8.39 35.49 -3.62
N GLY A 95 7.26 35.93 -3.08
CA GLY A 95 6.69 37.21 -3.42
C GLY A 95 7.60 38.32 -2.87
N GLU A 96 8.79 38.51 -3.45
CA GLU A 96 9.44 39.81 -3.43
C GLU A 96 8.82 40.65 -4.54
N ARG A 97 7.59 41.08 -4.26
CA ARG A 97 7.11 42.37 -4.70
C ARG A 97 7.11 43.27 -3.48
N ASP A 98 8.27 43.78 -3.11
CA ASP A 98 8.38 44.95 -2.23
C ASP A 98 9.66 45.73 -2.57
N ALA A 99 9.47 47.05 -2.75
CA ALA A 99 10.42 48.14 -3.04
C ALA A 99 10.90 48.34 -4.49
#